data_AF-A0A497C8W2-F1
#
_entry.id   AF-A0A497C8W2-F1
#
_cell.length_a   1.000
_cell.length_b   1.000
_cell.length_c   1.000
_cell.angle_alpha   90.00
_cell.angle_beta   90.00
_cell.angle_gamma   90.00
#
_symmetry.space_group_name_H-M   'P 1'
#
loop_
_entity.id
_entity.type
_entity.pdbx_description
1 polymer ?
#
loop_
_entity_poly.entity_id
_entity_poly.type
_entity_poly.pdbx_seq_one_letter_code
_entity_poly.pdbx_strand_id
1 'polypeptide(L)'
;MPQTLQTILLDAIQSTLQNPRSDLEEDDALRGLAASLGDEENTGMVSPPLVEHLGDGNYRILAGERRIQAARLAGWQKMDCIVRPELPPEEAHRIRLVENLHRQDLHPLDRAAALKIAWFFANAKEMGIEQEARKILGQEQTPQTTLEELSTLLSEHDFAPTHPAVVWDDVLNRLGIDLTPARRKKLLQILAIAPEVQERAREANITEAALRSLGQLEPDGQGRVMEEIEDDPSMARNVRRISHAVRAHGYELEDAISEAKGELVIDDEIAGMDSHQYAPDEGDD
;
A
#
# COMPACT_ATOMS: atom_id res chain seq x y z
N MET A 1 -12.90 -23.49 -10.05
CA MET A 1 -14.01 -22.95 -10.87
C MET A 1 -13.45 -22.41 -12.17
N PRO A 2 -14.02 -22.74 -13.34
CA PRO A 2 -13.50 -22.27 -14.62
C PRO A 2 -13.65 -20.75 -14.73
N GLN A 3 -12.60 -20.07 -15.18
CA GLN A 3 -12.68 -18.68 -15.60
C GLN A 3 -13.21 -18.65 -17.04
N THR A 4 -14.09 -17.71 -17.34
CA THR A 4 -14.62 -17.53 -18.69
C THR A 4 -14.29 -16.13 -19.18
N LEU A 5 -13.82 -16.02 -20.42
CA LEU A 5 -13.71 -14.72 -21.09
C LEU A 5 -15.12 -14.27 -21.50
N GLN A 6 -15.52 -13.06 -21.07
CA GLN A 6 -16.81 -12.47 -21.42
C GLN A 6 -16.63 -11.00 -21.74
N THR A 7 -17.39 -10.49 -22.72
CA THR A 7 -17.41 -9.06 -23.06
C THR A 7 -18.36 -8.33 -22.12
N ILE A 8 -17.83 -7.41 -21.31
CA ILE A 8 -18.55 -6.71 -20.24
C ILE A 8 -18.63 -5.21 -20.56
N LEU A 9 -19.77 -4.57 -20.26
CA LEU A 9 -19.90 -3.11 -20.32
C LEU A 9 -18.99 -2.46 -19.28
N LEU A 10 -18.19 -1.46 -19.67
CA LEU A 10 -17.27 -0.80 -18.74
C LEU A 10 -18.00 -0.10 -17.58
N ASP A 11 -19.24 0.34 -17.80
CA ASP A 11 -20.10 0.95 -16.78
C ASP A 11 -20.60 -0.06 -15.73
N ALA A 12 -20.63 -1.34 -16.08
CA ALA A 12 -20.99 -2.40 -15.15
C ALA A 12 -19.82 -2.83 -14.26
N ILE A 13 -18.61 -2.32 -14.52
CA ILE A 13 -17.39 -2.67 -13.79
C ILE A 13 -17.09 -1.62 -12.72
N GLN A 14 -17.25 -2.02 -11.47
CA GLN A 14 -16.95 -1.21 -10.30
C GLN A 14 -15.46 -1.27 -9.97
N SER A 15 -14.85 -0.11 -9.80
CA SER A 15 -13.50 0.03 -9.24
C SER A 15 -13.48 -0.39 -7.77
N THR A 16 -12.33 -0.82 -7.29
CA THR A 16 -12.16 -1.18 -5.88
C THR A 16 -11.57 -0.02 -5.11
N LEU A 17 -12.20 0.42 -4.02
CA LEU A 17 -11.67 1.43 -3.09
C LEU A 17 -10.32 1.04 -2.43
N GLN A 18 -9.85 -0.19 -2.64
CA GLN A 18 -8.63 -0.75 -2.03
C GLN A 18 -7.34 -0.51 -2.83
N ASN A 19 -7.37 0.33 -3.86
CA ASN A 19 -6.22 0.54 -4.75
C ASN A 19 -5.87 2.03 -4.79
N PRO A 20 -4.97 2.54 -3.92
CA PRO A 20 -4.65 3.98 -3.84
C PRO A 20 -4.00 4.57 -5.11
N ARG A 21 -3.66 3.73 -6.10
CA ARG A 21 -3.33 4.17 -7.47
C ARG A 21 -4.56 4.51 -8.32
N SER A 22 -5.79 4.37 -7.82
CA SER A 22 -7.02 4.74 -8.53
C SER A 22 -7.20 6.25 -8.65
N ASP A 23 -6.60 7.00 -7.73
CA ASP A 23 -6.82 8.44 -7.58
C ASP A 23 -5.67 9.26 -8.18
N LEU A 24 -4.56 8.61 -8.55
CA LEU A 24 -3.40 9.24 -9.15
C LEU A 24 -3.49 9.22 -10.69
N GLU A 25 -4.07 10.31 -11.18
CA GLU A 25 -3.72 11.10 -12.38
C GLU A 25 -3.69 10.39 -13.74
N GLU A 26 -4.28 11.04 -14.75
CA GLU A 26 -3.99 10.79 -16.17
C GLU A 26 -2.51 11.05 -16.47
N ASP A 27 -1.65 10.08 -16.14
CA ASP A 27 -0.23 10.13 -16.46
C ASP A 27 0.00 9.81 -17.95
N ASP A 28 1.15 10.22 -18.49
CA ASP A 28 1.50 9.97 -19.90
C ASP A 28 1.57 8.46 -20.22
N ALA A 29 1.80 7.61 -19.23
CA ALA A 29 1.80 6.16 -19.40
C ALA A 29 0.38 5.59 -19.59
N LEU A 30 -0.63 6.15 -18.93
CA LEU A 30 -2.03 5.77 -19.07
C LEU A 30 -2.57 6.24 -20.42
N ARG A 31 -2.23 7.46 -20.84
CA ARG A 31 -2.53 7.97 -22.19
C ARG A 31 -1.85 7.14 -23.27
N GLY A 32 -0.59 6.75 -23.06
CA GLY A 32 0.12 5.84 -23.95
C GLY A 32 -0.55 4.46 -24.04
N LEU A 33 -1.02 3.93 -22.91
CA LEU A 33 -1.78 2.67 -22.88
C LEU A 33 -3.11 2.81 -23.63
N ALA A 34 -3.86 3.90 -23.41
CA ALA A 34 -5.12 4.18 -24.13
C ALA A 34 -4.89 4.29 -25.65
N ALA A 35 -3.83 4.99 -26.08
CA ALA A 35 -3.44 5.07 -27.48
C ALA A 35 -3.07 3.69 -28.07
N SER A 36 -2.45 2.82 -27.27
CA SER A 36 -2.08 1.47 -27.71
C SER A 36 -3.27 0.52 -27.86
N LEU A 37 -4.37 0.76 -27.13
CA LEU A 37 -5.61 0.00 -27.27
C LEU A 37 -6.28 0.29 -28.61
N GLY A 38 -6.16 1.53 -29.10
CA GLY A 38 -6.72 1.97 -30.39
C GLY A 38 -8.22 2.20 -30.35
N ASP A 39 -8.79 2.55 -31.51
CA ASP A 39 -10.21 2.93 -31.64
C ASP A 39 -11.15 1.72 -31.70
N GLU A 40 -10.63 0.53 -32.01
CA GLU A 40 -11.41 -0.70 -32.10
C GLU A 40 -11.35 -1.51 -30.79
N GLU A 41 -12.52 -1.71 -30.18
CA GLU A 41 -12.66 -2.48 -28.93
C GLU A 41 -12.03 -3.87 -29.05
N ASN A 42 -11.27 -4.26 -28.01
CA ASN A 42 -10.58 -5.54 -27.85
C ASN A 42 -9.46 -5.87 -28.86
N THR A 43 -9.31 -5.15 -29.99
CA THR A 43 -8.27 -5.43 -31.00
C THR A 43 -6.86 -5.22 -30.46
N GLY A 44 -6.65 -4.22 -29.61
CA GLY A 44 -5.35 -3.93 -28.96
C GLY A 44 -5.13 -4.64 -27.62
N MET A 45 -6.08 -5.44 -27.13
CA MET A 45 -6.02 -5.98 -25.77
C MET A 45 -5.38 -7.38 -25.72
N VAL A 46 -4.10 -7.42 -25.38
CA VAL A 46 -3.32 -8.69 -25.27
C VAL A 46 -3.67 -9.49 -24.01
N SER A 47 -3.94 -8.81 -22.90
CA SER A 47 -4.26 -9.43 -21.61
C SER A 47 -5.55 -8.84 -21.01
N PRO A 48 -6.66 -9.58 -21.07
CA PRO A 48 -7.92 -9.18 -20.46
C PRO A 48 -7.78 -8.90 -18.95
N PRO A 49 -8.45 -7.88 -18.38
CA PRO A 49 -8.55 -7.70 -16.94
C PRO A 49 -9.33 -8.85 -16.29
N LEU A 50 -9.12 -9.03 -14.98
CA LEU A 50 -9.81 -10.03 -14.16
C LEU A 50 -10.90 -9.35 -13.36
N VAL A 51 -12.13 -9.84 -13.46
CA VAL A 51 -13.29 -9.31 -12.73
C VAL A 51 -14.04 -10.42 -12.00
N GLU A 52 -14.67 -10.04 -10.90
CA GLU A 52 -15.60 -10.84 -10.11
C GLU A 52 -17.04 -10.46 -10.46
N HIS A 53 -17.91 -11.42 -10.68
CA HIS A 53 -19.34 -11.17 -10.87
C HIS A 53 -20.03 -10.97 -9.51
N LEU A 54 -20.71 -9.83 -9.32
CA LEU A 54 -21.39 -9.45 -8.07
C LEU A 54 -22.90 -9.77 -8.06
N GLY A 55 -23.46 -10.22 -9.18
CA GLY A 55 -24.92 -10.32 -9.34
C GLY A 55 -25.50 -9.13 -10.08
N ASP A 56 -26.72 -9.30 -10.60
CA ASP A 56 -27.48 -8.27 -11.34
C ASP A 56 -26.74 -7.61 -12.51
N GLY A 57 -25.79 -8.35 -13.12
CA GLY A 57 -24.97 -7.85 -14.22
C GLY A 57 -23.86 -6.89 -13.81
N ASN A 58 -23.60 -6.73 -12.50
CA ASN A 58 -22.50 -5.93 -11.97
C ASN A 58 -21.24 -6.76 -11.77
N TYR A 59 -20.10 -6.12 -11.93
CA TYR A 59 -18.78 -6.72 -11.81
C TYR A 59 -17.87 -5.86 -10.95
N ARG A 60 -16.93 -6.50 -10.27
CA ARG A 60 -15.88 -5.84 -9.50
C ARG A 60 -14.52 -6.15 -10.07
N ILE A 61 -13.65 -5.15 -10.16
CA ILE A 61 -12.27 -5.38 -10.58
C ILE A 61 -11.54 -6.24 -9.52
N LEU A 62 -10.83 -7.25 -9.99
CA LEU A 62 -9.87 -8.01 -9.17
C LEU A 62 -8.43 -7.69 -9.59
N ALA A 63 -8.17 -7.50 -10.89
CA ALA A 63 -6.87 -7.11 -11.42
C ALA A 63 -7.02 -6.41 -12.79
N GLY A 64 -6.04 -5.58 -13.16
CA GLY A 64 -6.01 -4.90 -14.47
C GLY A 64 -6.75 -3.55 -14.51
N GLU A 65 -6.87 -2.86 -13.38
CA GLU A 65 -7.59 -1.57 -13.27
C GLU A 65 -7.11 -0.51 -14.26
N ARG A 66 -5.79 -0.37 -14.48
CA ARG A 66 -5.25 0.57 -15.48
C ARG A 66 -5.69 0.27 -16.91
N ARG A 67 -5.97 -1.00 -17.28
CA ARG A 67 -6.49 -1.34 -18.62
C ARG A 67 -7.93 -0.90 -18.76
N ILE A 68 -8.72 -1.09 -17.71
CA ILE A 68 -10.11 -0.63 -17.66
C ILE A 68 -10.16 0.90 -17.73
N GLN A 69 -9.31 1.60 -16.99
CA GLN A 69 -9.16 3.05 -17.09
C GLN A 69 -8.70 3.49 -18.49
N ALA A 70 -7.69 2.84 -19.07
CA ALA A 70 -7.21 3.15 -20.41
C ALA A 70 -8.28 2.93 -21.49
N ALA A 71 -9.10 1.90 -21.37
CA ALA A 71 -10.21 1.67 -22.30
C ALA A 71 -11.34 2.69 -22.13
N ARG A 72 -11.63 3.12 -20.89
CA ARG A 72 -12.53 4.25 -20.64
C ARG A 72 -12.00 5.53 -21.30
N LEU A 73 -10.71 5.80 -21.18
CA LEU A 73 -10.05 6.94 -21.84
C LEU A 73 -10.03 6.83 -23.38
N ALA A 74 -9.89 5.61 -23.92
CA ALA A 74 -9.99 5.33 -25.34
C ALA A 74 -11.44 5.38 -25.87
N GLY A 75 -12.44 5.63 -25.02
CA GLY A 75 -13.84 5.75 -25.41
C GLY A 75 -14.55 4.41 -25.66
N TRP A 76 -13.95 3.29 -25.27
CA TRP A 76 -14.59 1.97 -25.40
C TRP A 76 -15.84 1.91 -24.53
N GLN A 77 -16.85 1.15 -24.97
CA GLN A 77 -18.08 0.91 -24.21
C GLN A 77 -18.05 -0.44 -23.51
N LYS A 78 -17.34 -1.41 -24.10
CA LYS A 78 -17.22 -2.76 -23.58
C LYS A 78 -15.79 -3.30 -23.73
N MET A 79 -15.47 -4.28 -22.90
CA MET A 79 -14.15 -4.91 -22.85
C MET A 79 -14.27 -6.39 -22.52
N ASP A 80 -13.47 -7.21 -23.18
CA ASP A 80 -13.32 -8.63 -22.82
C ASP A 80 -12.61 -8.74 -21.48
N CYS A 81 -13.29 -9.34 -20.51
CA CYS A 81 -12.79 -9.55 -19.16
C CYS A 81 -12.77 -11.04 -18.86
N ILE A 82 -11.79 -11.50 -18.10
CA ILE A 82 -11.82 -12.82 -17.48
C ILE A 82 -12.76 -12.73 -16.28
N VAL A 83 -13.92 -13.36 -16.37
CA VAL A 83 -14.93 -13.37 -15.31
C VAL A 83 -14.73 -14.57 -14.41
N ARG A 84 -14.65 -14.30 -13.10
CA ARG A 84 -14.80 -15.28 -12.03
C ARG A 84 -16.22 -15.20 -11.46
N PRO A 85 -16.79 -16.33 -11.02
CA PRO A 85 -17.99 -16.28 -10.17
C PRO A 85 -17.68 -15.51 -8.88
N GLU A 86 -18.73 -15.07 -8.17
CA GLU A 86 -18.61 -14.44 -6.86
C GLU A 86 -17.66 -15.25 -5.96
N LEU A 87 -16.59 -14.60 -5.50
CA LEU A 87 -15.59 -15.21 -4.65
C LEU A 87 -15.93 -14.88 -3.19
N PRO A 88 -15.60 -15.78 -2.26
CA PRO A 88 -15.55 -15.42 -0.85
C PRO A 88 -14.63 -14.19 -0.67
N PRO A 89 -14.99 -13.21 0.20
CA PRO A 89 -14.19 -12.00 0.40
C PRO A 89 -12.71 -12.25 0.67
N GLU A 90 -12.37 -13.32 1.38
CA GLU A 90 -10.98 -13.69 1.65
C GLU A 90 -10.22 -14.15 0.40
N GLU A 91 -10.90 -14.81 -0.54
CA GLU A 91 -10.27 -15.29 -1.78
C GLU A 91 -10.12 -14.13 -2.76
N ALA A 92 -11.10 -13.23 -2.83
CA ALA A 92 -10.99 -11.98 -3.58
C ALA A 92 -9.84 -11.12 -3.03
N HIS A 93 -9.76 -10.93 -1.70
CA HIS A 93 -8.69 -10.19 -1.05
C HIS A 93 -7.33 -10.86 -1.28
N ARG A 94 -7.24 -12.20 -1.14
CA ARG A 94 -6.00 -12.95 -1.39
C ARG A 94 -5.50 -12.79 -2.82
N ILE A 95 -6.40 -12.86 -3.82
CA ILE A 95 -6.02 -12.68 -5.23
C ILE A 95 -5.50 -11.27 -5.47
N ARG A 96 -6.21 -10.25 -4.98
CA ARG A 96 -5.78 -8.84 -5.08
C ARG A 96 -4.43 -8.61 -4.40
N LEU A 97 -4.27 -9.14 -3.18
CA LEU A 97 -3.05 -9.06 -2.40
C LEU A 97 -1.88 -9.68 -3.16
N VAL A 98 -2.02 -10.90 -3.66
CA VAL A 98 -0.95 -11.60 -4.36
C VAL A 98 -0.61 -10.89 -5.68
N GLU A 99 -1.58 -10.39 -6.43
CA GLU A 99 -1.32 -9.64 -7.66
C GLU A 99 -0.61 -8.31 -7.37
N ASN A 100 -1.11 -7.55 -6.40
CA ASN A 100 -0.50 -6.26 -6.02
C ASN A 100 0.89 -6.43 -5.40
N LEU A 101 1.12 -7.45 -4.56
CA LEU A 101 2.43 -7.69 -3.94
C LEU A 101 3.52 -8.08 -4.96
N HIS A 102 3.14 -8.67 -6.09
CA HIS A 102 4.06 -8.94 -7.20
C HIS A 102 4.29 -7.72 -8.10
N ARG A 103 3.59 -6.60 -7.89
CA ARG A 103 3.87 -5.36 -8.63
C ARG A 103 5.13 -4.73 -8.06
N GLN A 104 6.09 -4.44 -8.94
CA GLN A 104 7.35 -3.79 -8.57
C GLN A 104 7.14 -2.38 -7.98
N ASP A 105 6.00 -1.74 -8.24
CA ASP A 105 5.71 -0.37 -7.80
C ASP A 105 4.65 -0.25 -6.69
N LEU A 106 4.35 -1.32 -5.94
CA LEU A 106 3.38 -1.21 -4.84
C LEU A 106 3.94 -0.27 -3.75
N HIS A 107 3.15 0.72 -3.33
CA HIS A 107 3.59 1.66 -2.31
C HIS A 107 3.91 0.92 -0.99
N PRO A 108 4.99 1.28 -0.26
CA PRO A 108 5.40 0.54 0.94
C PRO A 108 4.32 0.47 2.03
N LEU A 109 3.52 1.53 2.20
CA LEU A 109 2.38 1.54 3.13
C LEU A 109 1.36 0.45 2.79
N ASP A 110 1.01 0.33 1.52
CA ASP A 110 0.00 -0.63 1.08
C ASP A 110 0.53 -2.05 1.19
N ARG A 111 1.81 -2.25 0.84
CA ARG A 111 2.50 -3.53 1.05
C ARG A 111 2.46 -3.95 2.52
N ALA A 112 2.81 -3.04 3.42
CA ALA A 112 2.80 -3.30 4.86
C ALA A 112 1.39 -3.61 5.37
N ALA A 113 0.40 -2.80 4.96
CA ALA A 113 -0.98 -2.95 5.38
C ALA A 113 -1.56 -4.29 4.92
N ALA A 114 -1.37 -4.62 3.65
CA ALA A 114 -1.95 -5.81 3.04
C ALA A 114 -1.36 -7.11 3.64
N LEU A 115 -0.05 -7.13 3.95
CA LEU A 115 0.57 -8.23 4.70
C LEU A 115 -0.01 -8.38 6.12
N LYS A 116 -0.25 -7.27 6.82
CA LYS A 116 -0.80 -7.29 8.18
C LYS A 116 -2.27 -7.69 8.20
N ILE A 117 -3.07 -7.26 7.22
CA ILE A 117 -4.45 -7.73 7.03
C ILE A 117 -4.48 -9.25 6.82
N ALA A 118 -3.62 -9.77 5.93
CA ALA A 118 -3.54 -11.21 5.69
C ALA A 118 -3.18 -12.01 6.94
N TRP A 119 -2.24 -11.50 7.74
CA TRP A 119 -1.86 -12.14 9.00
C TRP A 119 -2.96 -12.08 10.07
N PHE A 120 -3.65 -10.95 10.20
CA PHE A 120 -4.80 -10.82 11.08
C PHE A 120 -5.94 -11.76 10.68
N PHE A 121 -6.27 -11.81 9.38
CA PHE A 121 -7.30 -12.71 8.89
C PHE A 121 -6.96 -14.18 9.13
N ALA A 122 -5.69 -14.58 8.94
CA ALA A 122 -5.24 -15.94 9.22
C ALA A 122 -5.41 -16.31 10.70
N ASN A 123 -5.12 -15.38 11.62
CA ASN A 123 -5.34 -15.59 13.05
C ASN A 123 -6.82 -15.64 13.40
N ALA A 124 -7.64 -14.73 12.85
CA ALA A 124 -9.09 -14.74 13.03
C ALA A 124 -9.70 -16.10 12.62
N LYS A 125 -9.21 -16.68 11.53
CA LYS A 125 -9.60 -18.01 11.09
C LYS A 125 -9.26 -19.10 12.09
N GLU A 126 -8.04 -19.13 12.60
CA GLU A 126 -7.59 -20.13 13.58
C GLU A 126 -8.33 -20.00 14.91
N MET A 127 -8.70 -18.77 15.28
CA MET A 127 -9.49 -18.45 16.48
C MET A 127 -10.99 -18.74 16.33
N GLY A 128 -11.46 -19.15 15.15
CA GLY A 128 -12.86 -19.48 14.89
C GLY A 128 -13.78 -18.28 14.64
N ILE A 129 -13.23 -17.08 14.45
CA ILE A 129 -13.96 -15.82 14.20
C ILE A 129 -13.84 -15.37 12.73
N GLU A 130 -13.71 -16.34 11.83
CA GLU A 130 -13.53 -16.10 10.39
C GLU A 130 -14.73 -15.34 9.78
N GLN A 131 -15.94 -15.53 10.30
CA GLN A 131 -17.16 -14.93 9.71
C GLN A 131 -17.22 -13.42 9.93
N GLU A 132 -16.86 -12.96 11.12
CA GLU A 132 -16.75 -11.56 11.48
C GLU A 132 -15.62 -10.89 10.69
N ALA A 133 -14.46 -11.54 10.61
CA ALA A 133 -13.34 -11.05 9.82
C ALA A 133 -13.66 -10.98 8.31
N ARG A 134 -14.44 -11.95 7.78
CA ARG A 134 -14.95 -11.91 6.39
C ARG A 134 -15.84 -10.72 6.14
N LYS A 135 -16.71 -10.37 7.09
CA LYS A 135 -17.58 -9.18 6.98
C LYS A 135 -16.75 -7.91 6.86
N ILE A 136 -15.69 -7.78 7.67
CA ILE A 136 -14.77 -6.65 7.62
C ILE A 136 -14.06 -6.57 6.25
N LEU A 137 -13.51 -7.69 5.76
CA LEU A 137 -12.84 -7.74 4.45
C LEU A 137 -13.78 -7.48 3.25
N GLY A 138 -15.07 -7.80 3.40
CA GLY A 138 -16.08 -7.62 2.37
C GLY A 138 -16.61 -6.20 2.23
N GLN A 139 -16.29 -5.30 3.17
CA GLN A 139 -16.72 -3.91 3.12
C GLN A 139 -15.87 -3.10 2.13
N GLU A 140 -16.51 -2.11 1.51
CA GLU A 140 -15.84 -1.13 0.66
C GLU A 140 -15.21 -0.04 1.55
N GLN A 141 -13.95 -0.28 1.93
CA GLN A 141 -13.21 0.59 2.85
C GLN A 141 -11.70 0.57 2.57
N THR A 142 -10.99 1.54 3.16
CA THR A 142 -9.54 1.67 3.01
C THR A 142 -8.79 0.51 3.69
N PRO A 143 -7.55 0.19 3.27
CA PRO A 143 -6.71 -0.78 3.99
C PRO A 143 -6.50 -0.43 5.46
N GLN A 144 -6.43 0.87 5.79
CA GLN A 144 -6.22 1.35 7.15
C GLN A 144 -7.43 1.09 8.04
N THR A 145 -8.64 1.42 7.56
CA THR A 145 -9.89 1.11 8.28
C THR A 145 -10.05 -0.40 8.48
N THR A 146 -9.75 -1.19 7.44
CA THR A 146 -9.76 -2.66 7.51
C THR A 146 -8.82 -3.18 8.61
N LEU A 147 -7.61 -2.61 8.73
CA LEU A 147 -6.65 -2.99 9.77
C LEU A 147 -7.14 -2.66 11.18
N GLU A 148 -7.75 -1.49 11.36
CA GLU A 148 -8.26 -1.02 12.65
C GLU A 148 -9.43 -1.88 13.12
N GLU A 149 -10.38 -2.18 12.22
CA GLU A 149 -11.50 -3.08 12.51
C GLU A 149 -11.03 -4.50 12.83
N LEU A 150 -10.12 -5.07 12.03
CA LEU A 150 -9.56 -6.41 12.30
C LEU A 150 -8.77 -6.45 13.61
N SER A 151 -7.98 -5.41 13.90
CA SER A 151 -7.22 -5.31 15.15
C SER A 151 -8.17 -5.25 16.35
N THR A 152 -9.26 -4.49 16.24
CA THR A 152 -10.28 -4.38 17.29
C THR A 152 -10.95 -5.72 17.51
N LEU A 153 -11.47 -6.34 16.43
CA LEU A 153 -12.09 -7.67 16.49
C LEU A 153 -11.16 -8.70 17.14
N LEU A 154 -9.91 -8.77 16.71
CA LEU A 154 -8.95 -9.73 17.28
C LEU A 154 -8.71 -9.47 18.77
N SER A 155 -8.58 -8.21 19.17
CA SER A 155 -8.35 -7.82 20.57
C SER A 155 -9.55 -8.17 21.46
N GLU A 156 -10.78 -8.05 20.96
CA GLU A 156 -12.01 -8.46 21.65
C GLU A 156 -12.07 -9.98 21.91
N HIS A 157 -11.31 -10.77 21.14
CA HIS A 157 -11.21 -12.22 21.22
C HIS A 157 -9.88 -12.69 21.82
N ASP A 158 -9.25 -11.89 22.67
CA ASP A 158 -8.01 -12.21 23.41
C ASP A 158 -6.79 -12.49 22.51
N PHE A 159 -6.76 -11.96 21.29
CA PHE A 159 -5.59 -12.04 20.43
C PHE A 159 -4.44 -11.17 20.97
N ALA A 160 -3.24 -11.75 21.04
CA ALA A 160 -2.01 -11.02 21.32
C ALA A 160 -1.01 -11.18 20.15
N PRO A 161 -0.54 -10.08 19.53
CA PRO A 161 0.46 -10.14 18.46
C PRO A 161 1.77 -10.85 18.84
N THR A 162 2.07 -10.92 20.14
CA THR A 162 3.27 -11.57 20.69
C THR A 162 3.16 -13.09 20.74
N HIS A 163 1.94 -13.64 20.78
CA HIS A 163 1.66 -15.08 20.83
C HIS A 163 0.52 -15.42 19.86
N PRO A 164 0.73 -15.27 18.55
CA PRO A 164 -0.32 -15.50 17.57
C PRO A 164 -0.60 -16.99 17.41
N ALA A 165 -1.86 -17.34 17.11
CA ALA A 165 -2.25 -18.70 16.76
C ALA A 165 -1.64 -19.13 15.40
N VAL A 166 -1.49 -18.17 14.48
CA VAL A 166 -0.80 -18.35 13.20
C VAL A 166 0.39 -17.42 13.12
N VAL A 167 1.59 -17.99 13.00
CA VAL A 167 2.83 -17.20 12.89
C VAL A 167 2.99 -16.60 11.50
N TRP A 168 3.80 -15.55 11.39
CA TRP A 168 4.04 -14.85 10.13
C TRP A 168 4.55 -15.76 9.02
N ASP A 169 5.48 -16.67 9.32
CA ASP A 169 6.13 -17.49 8.32
C ASP A 169 5.13 -18.44 7.64
N ASP A 170 4.11 -18.92 8.37
CA ASP A 170 3.02 -19.72 7.78
C ASP A 170 2.20 -18.91 6.77
N VAL A 171 1.91 -17.65 7.08
CA VAL A 171 1.15 -16.76 6.19
C VAL A 171 1.96 -16.42 4.95
N LEU A 172 3.24 -16.07 5.13
CA LEU A 172 4.15 -15.76 4.02
C LEU A 172 4.32 -16.96 3.07
N ASN A 173 4.51 -18.16 3.63
CA ASN A 173 4.61 -19.40 2.84
C ASN A 173 3.32 -19.68 2.03
N ARG A 174 2.14 -19.48 2.64
CA ARG A 174 0.85 -19.66 1.94
C ARG A 174 0.65 -18.66 0.81
N LEU A 175 1.23 -17.46 0.93
CA LEU A 175 1.19 -16.42 -0.09
C LEU A 175 2.30 -16.56 -1.13
N GLY A 176 3.27 -17.45 -0.92
CA GLY A 176 4.44 -17.61 -1.80
C GLY A 176 5.41 -16.44 -1.74
N ILE A 177 5.46 -15.72 -0.61
CA ILE A 177 6.28 -14.53 -0.44
C ILE A 177 7.52 -14.88 0.36
N ASP A 178 8.69 -14.63 -0.21
CA ASP A 178 9.94 -14.67 0.55
C ASP A 178 10.19 -13.31 1.21
N LEU A 179 10.14 -13.27 2.54
CA LEU A 179 10.37 -12.06 3.32
C LEU A 179 11.03 -12.39 4.66
N THR A 180 12.29 -11.96 4.81
CA THR A 180 13.04 -12.21 6.05
C THR A 180 12.40 -11.49 7.25
N PRO A 181 12.54 -12.03 8.48
CA PRO A 181 12.01 -11.38 9.68
C PRO A 181 12.50 -9.93 9.87
N ALA A 182 13.74 -9.65 9.47
CA ALA A 182 14.32 -8.30 9.54
C ALA A 182 13.67 -7.34 8.54
N ARG A 183 13.51 -7.74 7.27
CA ARG A 183 12.81 -6.93 6.25
C ARG A 183 11.34 -6.75 6.62
N ARG A 184 10.66 -7.80 7.08
CA ARG A 184 9.28 -7.74 7.60
C ARG A 184 9.14 -6.72 8.73
N LYS A 185 10.02 -6.77 9.72
CA LYS A 185 9.99 -5.82 10.85
C LYS A 185 10.13 -4.38 10.37
N LYS A 186 11.07 -4.10 9.46
CA LYS A 186 11.26 -2.75 8.88
C LYS A 186 10.02 -2.28 8.14
N LEU A 187 9.42 -3.14 7.32
CA LEU A 187 8.21 -2.82 6.55
C LEU A 187 7.02 -2.52 7.46
N LEU A 188 6.77 -3.37 8.48
CA LEU A 188 5.64 -3.18 9.40
C LEU A 188 5.78 -1.96 10.32
N GLN A 189 7.00 -1.46 10.56
CA GLN A 189 7.23 -0.23 11.33
C GLN A 189 6.61 1.00 10.65
N ILE A 190 6.41 0.97 9.34
CA ILE A 190 5.83 2.08 8.58
C ILE A 190 4.36 2.30 8.97
N LEU A 191 3.66 1.25 9.41
CA LEU A 191 2.28 1.35 9.91
C LEU A 191 2.17 2.07 11.27
N ALA A 192 3.30 2.48 11.88
CA ALA A 192 3.30 3.33 13.06
C ALA A 192 3.06 4.82 12.72
N ILE A 193 3.09 5.18 11.43
CA ILE A 193 2.67 6.51 10.96
C ILE A 193 1.16 6.65 11.21
N ALA A 194 0.75 7.80 11.74
CA ALA A 194 -0.65 8.13 12.00
C ALA A 194 -1.49 8.07 10.71
N PRO A 195 -2.76 7.60 10.77
CA PRO A 195 -3.61 7.42 9.58
C PRO A 195 -3.67 8.65 8.67
N GLU A 196 -3.82 9.84 9.27
CA GLU A 196 -3.90 11.12 8.57
C GLU A 196 -2.61 11.45 7.80
N VAL A 197 -1.45 11.06 8.36
CA VAL A 197 -0.14 11.28 7.74
C VAL A 197 0.14 10.23 6.67
N GLN A 198 -0.36 8.99 6.83
CA GLN A 198 -0.19 7.95 5.82
C GLN A 198 -0.82 8.36 4.48
N GLU A 199 -2.00 8.98 4.51
CA GLU A 199 -2.69 9.40 3.28
C GLU A 199 -1.88 10.45 2.52
N ARG A 200 -1.43 11.48 3.23
CA ARG A 200 -0.54 12.53 2.71
C ARG A 200 0.77 11.95 2.17
N ALA A 201 1.32 10.96 2.87
CA ALA A 201 2.55 10.28 2.48
C ALA A 201 2.41 9.32 1.29
N ARG A 202 1.20 8.95 0.87
CA ARG A 202 0.96 8.19 -0.39
C ARG A 202 1.08 9.09 -1.61
N GLU A 203 0.66 10.34 -1.49
CA GLU A 203 0.72 11.33 -2.56
C GLU A 203 2.14 11.88 -2.73
N ALA A 204 2.87 12.02 -1.63
CA ALA A 204 4.28 12.38 -1.66
C ALA A 204 5.14 11.16 -2.04
N ASN A 205 6.01 11.29 -3.05
CA ASN A 205 6.92 10.24 -3.50
C ASN A 205 8.04 9.95 -2.48
N ILE A 206 7.68 9.40 -1.32
CA ILE A 206 8.55 9.17 -0.17
C ILE A 206 9.08 7.73 -0.19
N THR A 207 10.39 7.60 -0.02
CA THR A 207 11.04 6.27 0.03
C THR A 207 10.62 5.46 1.27
N GLU A 208 10.65 4.12 1.18
CA GLU A 208 10.40 3.22 2.32
C GLU A 208 11.25 3.58 3.56
N ALA A 209 12.53 3.92 3.34
CA ALA A 209 13.43 4.28 4.42
C ALA A 209 13.03 5.59 5.11
N ALA A 210 12.53 6.58 4.36
CA ALA A 210 12.02 7.83 4.89
C ALA A 210 10.70 7.62 5.63
N LEU A 211 9.75 6.87 5.07
CA LEU A 211 8.51 6.47 5.75
C LEU A 211 8.78 5.79 7.09
N ARG A 212 9.71 4.84 7.11
CA ARG A 212 10.09 4.16 8.36
C ARG A 212 10.71 5.11 9.39
N SER A 213 11.48 6.10 8.97
CA SER A 213 12.02 7.14 9.86
C SER A 213 10.94 8.10 10.34
N LEU A 214 9.97 8.42 9.48
CA LEU A 214 8.81 9.23 9.85
C LEU A 214 8.00 8.56 10.96
N GLY A 215 7.70 7.26 10.82
CA GLY A 215 6.98 6.47 11.83
C GLY A 215 7.71 6.28 13.17
N GLN A 216 8.94 6.80 13.32
CA GLN A 216 9.66 6.82 14.60
C GLN A 216 9.46 8.12 15.38
N LEU A 217 8.84 9.13 14.78
CA LEU A 217 8.45 10.38 15.43
C LEU A 217 7.10 10.23 16.13
N GLU A 218 6.85 11.07 17.13
CA GLU A 218 5.52 11.24 17.72
C GLU A 218 4.51 11.78 16.68
N PRO A 219 3.19 11.52 16.81
CA PRO A 219 2.18 11.90 15.82
C PRO A 219 2.24 13.37 15.37
N ASP A 220 2.38 14.30 16.31
CA ASP A 220 2.49 15.73 16.00
C ASP A 220 3.73 16.02 15.13
N GLY A 221 4.85 15.34 15.42
CA GLY A 221 6.07 15.49 14.65
C GLY A 221 6.02 14.83 13.27
N GLN A 222 5.27 13.73 13.13
CA GLN A 222 4.99 13.13 11.82
C GLN A 222 4.22 14.12 10.94
N GLY A 223 3.16 14.72 11.48
CA GLY A 223 2.34 15.70 10.77
C GLY A 223 3.13 16.93 10.34
N ARG A 224 3.97 17.46 11.24
CA ARG A 224 4.80 18.63 10.95
C ARG A 224 5.86 18.37 9.88
N VAL A 225 6.55 17.22 9.93
CA VAL A 225 7.52 16.86 8.86
C VAL A 225 6.80 16.65 7.53
N MET A 226 5.58 16.14 7.54
CA MET A 226 4.78 15.96 6.32
C MET A 226 4.35 17.30 5.70
N GLU A 227 3.98 18.29 6.52
CA GLU A 227 3.67 19.65 6.06
C GLU A 227 4.86 20.27 5.31
N GLU A 228 6.07 20.09 5.85
CA GLU A 228 7.29 20.56 5.19
C GLU A 228 7.61 19.85 3.87
N ILE A 229 7.20 18.58 3.71
CA ILE A 229 7.36 17.85 2.45
C ILE A 229 6.34 18.29 1.41
N GLU A 230 5.14 18.67 1.83
CA GLU A 230 4.12 19.24 0.93
C GLU A 230 4.52 20.61 0.41
N ASP A 231 5.10 21.44 1.29
CA ASP A 231 5.61 22.77 0.92
C ASP A 231 6.86 22.66 0.02
N ASP A 232 7.80 21.76 0.36
CA ASP A 232 8.98 21.46 -0.46
C ASP A 232 9.19 19.93 -0.58
N PRO A 233 8.81 19.31 -1.71
CA PRO A 233 9.02 17.88 -1.94
C PRO A 233 10.48 17.43 -1.82
N SER A 234 11.46 18.34 -1.96
CA SER A 234 12.88 18.03 -1.78
C SER A 234 13.21 17.63 -0.32
N MET A 235 12.36 18.01 0.64
CA MET A 235 12.52 17.69 2.06
C MET A 235 12.33 16.20 2.38
N ALA A 236 11.69 15.43 1.49
CA ALA A 236 11.52 13.99 1.66
C ALA A 236 12.87 13.25 1.87
N ARG A 237 13.97 13.74 1.27
CA ARG A 237 15.31 13.18 1.45
C ARG A 237 15.90 13.41 2.85
N ASN A 238 15.41 14.44 3.56
CA ASN A 238 15.92 14.86 4.86
C ASN A 238 15.20 14.17 6.05
N VAL A 239 14.06 13.50 5.83
CA VAL A 239 13.26 12.85 6.87
C VAL A 239 14.10 11.96 7.81
N ARG A 240 15.05 11.22 7.23
CA ARG A 240 15.96 10.37 8.01
C ARG A 240 16.85 11.16 8.95
N ARG A 241 17.41 12.28 8.48
CA ARG A 241 18.27 13.17 9.29
C ARG A 241 17.45 13.85 10.37
N ILE A 242 16.28 14.40 10.02
CA ILE A 242 15.36 15.06 10.97
C ILE A 242 14.98 14.08 12.09
N SER A 243 14.48 12.89 11.73
CA SER A 243 14.10 11.86 12.69
C SER A 243 15.26 11.43 13.59
N HIS A 244 16.47 11.31 13.04
CA HIS A 244 17.65 10.99 13.83
C HIS A 244 18.05 12.12 14.80
N ALA A 245 18.02 13.39 14.36
CA ALA A 245 18.38 14.54 15.20
C ALA A 245 17.45 14.64 16.44
N VAL A 246 16.14 14.55 16.22
CA VAL A 246 15.13 14.58 17.30
C VAL A 246 15.32 13.43 18.29
N ARG A 247 15.58 12.21 17.79
CA ARG A 247 15.64 11.01 18.65
C ARG A 247 16.98 10.81 19.36
N ALA A 248 18.10 11.11 18.69
CA ALA A 248 19.43 10.82 19.21
C ALA A 248 20.02 11.97 20.03
N HIS A 249 19.68 13.21 19.68
CA HIS A 249 20.31 14.40 20.28
C HIS A 249 19.33 15.25 21.10
N GLY A 250 18.05 14.84 21.19
CA GLY A 250 17.03 15.57 21.95
C GLY A 250 16.72 16.95 21.36
N TYR A 251 16.95 17.12 20.07
CA TYR A 251 16.64 18.38 19.37
C TYR A 251 15.13 18.59 19.38
N GLU A 252 14.71 19.85 19.56
CA GLU A 252 13.35 20.25 19.23
C GLU A 252 13.13 20.04 17.73
N LEU A 253 11.92 19.63 17.36
CA LEU A 253 11.61 19.24 15.98
C LEU A 253 11.87 20.39 14.99
N GLU A 254 11.51 21.62 15.37
CA GLU A 254 11.70 22.80 14.52
C GLU A 254 13.19 23.08 14.28
N ASP A 255 14.07 22.88 15.26
CA ASP A 255 15.51 23.07 15.09
C ASP A 255 16.07 22.06 14.08
N ALA A 256 15.62 20.81 14.17
CA ALA A 256 16.00 19.77 13.22
C ALA A 256 15.47 20.04 11.79
N ILE A 257 14.28 20.64 11.65
CA ILE A 257 13.72 21.06 10.36
C ILE A 257 14.49 22.25 9.78
N SER A 258 14.78 23.27 10.58
CA SER A 258 15.54 24.44 10.13
C SER A 258 16.99 24.09 9.76
N GLU A 259 17.64 23.20 10.49
CA GLU A 259 18.93 22.62 10.08
C GLU A 259 18.78 21.78 8.80
N ALA A 260 17.63 21.12 8.61
CA ALA A 260 17.33 20.38 7.40
C ALA A 260 17.21 21.26 6.15
N LYS A 261 16.62 22.44 6.32
CA LYS A 261 16.50 23.50 5.30
C LYS A 261 17.80 24.27 5.05
N GLY A 262 18.78 24.16 5.95
CA GLY A 262 20.03 24.93 5.90
C GLY A 262 19.87 26.36 6.42
N GLU A 263 18.82 26.64 7.19
CA GLU A 263 18.52 27.94 7.81
C GLU A 263 19.24 28.13 9.15
N LEU A 264 19.59 27.03 9.83
CA LEU A 264 20.44 27.01 11.02
C LEU A 264 21.72 26.23 10.76
N VAL A 265 22.87 26.83 11.08
CA VAL A 265 24.15 26.14 11.25
C VAL A 265 24.37 26.04 12.76
N ILE A 266 24.10 24.88 13.34
CA ILE A 266 24.49 24.61 14.72
C ILE A 266 25.93 24.09 14.66
N ASP A 267 26.87 24.80 15.30
CA ASP A 267 28.30 24.49 15.24
C ASP A 267 28.57 23.01 15.61
N ASP A 268 29.28 22.33 14.71
CA ASP A 268 29.68 20.92 14.75
C ASP A 268 30.69 20.56 15.87
N GLU A 269 30.75 21.30 16.99
CA GLU A 269 31.69 20.98 18.09
C GLU A 269 31.28 19.76 18.94
N ILE A 270 30.15 19.11 18.63
CA ILE A 270 29.77 17.81 19.23
C ILE A 270 29.69 16.68 18.17
N ALA A 271 29.98 16.96 16.90
CA ALA A 271 29.99 15.96 15.83
C ALA A 271 31.38 15.34 15.61
N GLY A 272 32.00 14.86 16.69
CA GLY A 272 33.08 13.90 16.57
C GLY A 272 32.53 12.52 16.24
N MET A 273 32.16 12.25 14.98
CA MET A 273 32.28 10.93 14.29
C MET A 273 31.61 10.92 12.90
N ASP A 274 32.46 10.82 11.88
CA ASP A 274 32.26 10.23 10.53
C ASP A 274 31.16 10.77 9.60
N SER A 275 31.48 11.90 8.97
CA SER A 275 30.90 12.33 7.68
C SER A 275 31.46 11.55 6.46
N HIS A 276 32.13 10.41 6.66
CA HIS A 276 32.82 9.65 5.61
C HIS A 276 32.59 8.12 5.62
N GLN A 277 31.40 7.66 6.01
CA GLN A 277 30.94 6.30 5.69
C GLN A 277 29.43 6.27 5.38
N TYR A 278 29.05 6.75 4.21
CA TYR A 278 27.79 6.34 3.61
C TYR A 278 28.01 6.17 2.11
N ALA A 279 28.56 5.01 1.76
CA ALA A 279 28.55 4.55 0.37
C ALA A 279 27.08 4.42 -0.07
N PRO A 280 26.77 4.71 -1.35
CA PRO A 280 25.47 4.35 -1.89
C PRO A 280 25.33 2.83 -1.76
N ASP A 281 24.22 2.38 -1.18
CA ASP A 281 23.83 0.98 -1.15
C ASP A 281 23.57 0.59 -2.62
N GLU A 282 24.61 0.07 -3.27
CA GLU A 282 24.49 -0.61 -4.57
C GLU A 282 23.57 -1.81 -4.38
N GLY A 283 22.71 -2.03 -5.38
CA GLY A 283 21.53 -2.86 -5.27
C GLY A 283 21.77 -4.27 -4.76
N ASP A 284 20.77 -4.77 -4.03
CA ASP A 284 20.58 -6.20 -3.79
C ASP A 284 19.25 -6.61 -4.44
N ASP A 285 19.39 -7.44 -5.47
CA ASP A 285 18.37 -8.30 -6.09
C ASP A 285 17.52 -9.05 -5.05
#